data_AF-A0A140JZF1-F1
#
_entry.id   AF-A0A140JZF1-F1
#
_cell.length_a   1.000
_cell.length_b   1.000
_cell.length_c   1.000
_cell.angle_alpha   90.00
_cell.angle_beta   90.00
_cell.angle_gamma   90.00
#
_symmetry.space_group_name_H-M   'P 1'
#
loop_
_entity.id
_entity.type
_entity.pdbx_description
1 polymer ?
#
loop_
_entity_poly.entity_id
_entity_poly.type
_entity_poly.pdbx_seq_one_letter_code
_entity_poly.pdbx_strand_id
1 'polypeptide(L)'
;MNKTDLFIYKYSLIKLKNKKKFYKLQLINCYFYSLFKIIIPSFYLFFIYLIFIFRIYSFLILIRYIWFFTGKFIVKNYFFLFFYSSFISSISSILKYSLFLLKRELFSIFLLSSRYTLQWVIKQINFCLYYWIKKWENIFFFDQSINLRLYENLERWLFEKQCRYINKYNIQRSLLWKIRYYFGPFDPYSQDFWRFGDCNSSTYLIKYKIIKV
;
A
#
# COMPACT_ATOMS: atom_id res chain seq x y z
N MET A 1 34.53 -26.80 -38.40
CA MET A 1 33.96 -26.03 -37.28
C MET A 1 34.87 -26.25 -36.08
N ASN A 2 35.53 -25.21 -35.57
CA ASN A 2 36.55 -25.39 -34.52
C ASN A 2 35.89 -25.85 -33.22
N LYS A 3 36.61 -26.64 -32.39
CA LYS A 3 36.10 -27.13 -31.10
C LYS A 3 35.61 -25.99 -30.18
N THR A 4 36.19 -24.80 -30.34
CA THR A 4 35.80 -23.55 -29.67
C THR A 4 34.40 -23.06 -30.08
N ASP A 5 34.08 -23.12 -31.36
CA ASP A 5 32.80 -22.64 -31.91
C ASP A 5 31.64 -23.54 -31.47
N LEU A 6 31.91 -24.84 -31.37
CA LEU A 6 30.96 -25.84 -30.91
C LEU A 6 30.66 -25.67 -29.40
N PHE A 7 31.64 -25.23 -28.61
CA PHE A 7 31.47 -24.92 -27.19
C PHE A 7 30.65 -23.64 -26.98
N ILE A 8 30.92 -22.58 -27.75
CA ILE A 8 30.17 -21.31 -27.72
C ILE A 8 28.71 -21.55 -28.11
N TYR A 9 28.47 -22.34 -29.16
CA TYR A 9 27.12 -22.70 -29.59
C TYR A 9 26.37 -23.50 -28.51
N LYS A 10 27.01 -24.50 -27.91
CA LYS A 10 26.42 -25.31 -26.83
C LYS A 10 26.10 -24.47 -25.58
N TYR A 11 26.96 -23.53 -25.23
CA TYR A 11 26.73 -22.59 -24.11
C TYR A 11 25.55 -21.64 -24.40
N SER A 12 25.43 -21.13 -25.63
CA SER A 12 24.32 -20.26 -26.05
C SER A 12 22.97 -20.97 -25.97
N LEU A 13 22.90 -22.26 -26.34
CA LEU A 13 21.70 -23.09 -26.26
C LEU A 13 21.27 -23.37 -24.81
N ILE A 14 22.23 -23.61 -23.90
CA ILE A 14 21.94 -23.78 -22.46
C ILE A 14 21.39 -22.48 -21.87
N LYS A 15 21.95 -21.34 -22.24
CA LYS A 15 21.47 -20.01 -21.80
C LYS A 15 20.05 -19.71 -22.31
N LEU A 16 19.72 -20.12 -23.54
CA LEU A 16 18.37 -20.01 -24.11
C LEU A 16 17.36 -20.95 -23.45
N LYS A 17 17.74 -22.20 -23.14
CA LYS A 17 16.89 -23.14 -22.38
C LYS A 17 16.58 -22.61 -20.97
N ASN A 18 17.58 -22.03 -20.29
CA ASN A 18 17.37 -21.43 -18.97
C ASN A 18 16.48 -20.18 -19.02
N LYS A 19 16.57 -19.35 -20.08
CA LYS A 19 15.63 -18.24 -20.31
C LYS A 19 14.18 -18.73 -20.46
N LYS A 20 13.92 -19.78 -21.26
CA LYS A 20 12.56 -20.34 -21.42
C LYS A 20 12.00 -20.88 -20.09
N LYS A 21 12.82 -21.55 -19.28
CA LYS A 21 12.42 -22.04 -17.95
C LYS A 21 12.10 -20.88 -16.99
N PHE A 22 12.87 -19.80 -17.06
CA PHE A 22 12.65 -18.58 -16.28
C PHE A 22 11.34 -17.87 -16.66
N TYR A 23 11.04 -17.72 -17.96
CA TYR A 23 9.76 -17.13 -18.40
C TYR A 23 8.55 -17.98 -18.00
N LYS A 24 8.69 -19.32 -18.02
CA LYS A 24 7.62 -20.23 -17.57
C LYS A 24 7.35 -20.08 -16.06
N LEU A 25 8.39 -19.93 -15.25
CA LEU A 25 8.27 -19.63 -13.81
C LEU A 25 7.66 -18.24 -13.56
N GLN A 26 8.01 -17.23 -14.36
CA GLN A 26 7.40 -15.90 -14.26
C GLN A 26 5.91 -15.93 -14.62
N LEU A 27 5.49 -16.67 -15.65
CA LEU A 27 4.09 -16.85 -16.02
C LEU A 27 3.30 -17.56 -14.92
N ILE A 28 3.87 -18.61 -14.31
CA ILE A 28 3.26 -19.31 -13.18
C ILE A 28 3.11 -18.36 -11.98
N ASN A 29 4.14 -17.58 -11.66
CA ASN A 29 4.08 -16.58 -10.60
C ASN A 29 3.06 -15.46 -10.89
N CYS A 30 2.94 -15.02 -12.14
CA CYS A 30 1.92 -14.06 -12.56
C CYS A 30 0.51 -14.65 -12.44
N TYR A 31 0.32 -15.92 -12.81
CA TYR A 31 -0.96 -16.62 -12.70
C TYR A 31 -1.37 -16.80 -11.23
N PHE A 32 -0.45 -17.25 -10.36
CA PHE A 32 -0.69 -17.31 -8.92
C PHE A 32 -0.93 -15.93 -8.32
N TYR A 33 -0.20 -14.89 -8.75
CA TYR A 33 -0.43 -13.52 -8.31
C TYR A 33 -1.83 -13.02 -8.73
N SER A 34 -2.28 -13.32 -9.96
CA SER A 34 -3.65 -12.99 -10.40
C SER A 34 -4.72 -13.78 -9.65
N LEU A 35 -4.52 -15.07 -9.41
CA LEU A 35 -5.43 -15.91 -8.63
C LEU A 35 -5.53 -15.43 -7.18
N PHE A 36 -4.39 -15.13 -6.53
CA PHE A 36 -4.38 -14.55 -5.19
C PHE A 36 -5.06 -13.18 -5.16
N LYS A 37 -4.89 -12.36 -6.20
CA LYS A 37 -5.55 -11.04 -6.31
C LYS A 37 -7.07 -11.14 -6.44
N ILE A 38 -7.60 -12.26 -6.94
CA ILE A 38 -9.05 -12.52 -7.10
C ILE A 38 -9.63 -13.26 -5.88
N ILE A 39 -8.90 -14.21 -5.30
CA ILE A 39 -9.35 -15.06 -4.18
C ILE A 39 -9.24 -14.34 -2.83
N ILE A 40 -8.20 -13.53 -2.60
CA ILE A 40 -8.04 -12.79 -1.33
C ILE A 40 -9.23 -11.83 -1.09
N PRO A 41 -9.71 -11.04 -2.07
CA PRO A 41 -10.88 -10.19 -1.87
C PRO A 41 -12.15 -10.96 -1.51
N SER A 42 -12.42 -12.11 -2.14
CA SER A 42 -13.65 -12.87 -1.91
C SER A 42 -13.67 -13.55 -0.53
N PHE A 43 -12.54 -14.11 -0.10
CA PHE A 43 -12.40 -14.67 1.25
C PHE A 43 -12.49 -13.59 2.33
N TYR A 44 -11.93 -12.40 2.05
CA TYR A 44 -11.98 -11.28 2.98
C TYR A 44 -13.39 -10.70 3.10
N LEU A 45 -14.12 -10.58 1.98
CA LEU A 45 -15.55 -10.19 1.97
C LEU A 45 -16.39 -11.19 2.76
N PHE A 46 -16.11 -12.48 2.66
CA PHE A 46 -16.78 -13.52 3.45
C PHE A 46 -16.52 -13.40 4.96
N PHE A 47 -15.28 -13.14 5.38
CA PHE A 47 -14.95 -12.90 6.79
C PHE A 47 -15.58 -11.61 7.34
N ILE A 48 -15.57 -10.53 6.56
CA ILE A 48 -16.27 -9.29 6.93
C ILE A 48 -17.76 -9.57 7.10
N TYR A 49 -18.36 -10.33 6.18
CA TYR A 49 -19.77 -10.72 6.24
C TYR A 49 -20.10 -11.56 7.49
N LEU A 50 -19.26 -12.55 7.83
CA LEU A 50 -19.42 -13.35 9.05
C LEU A 50 -19.31 -12.53 10.32
N ILE A 51 -18.32 -11.62 10.41
CA ILE A 51 -18.15 -10.72 11.56
C ILE A 51 -19.38 -9.80 11.69
N PHE A 52 -19.92 -9.33 10.57
CA PHE A 52 -21.10 -8.50 10.54
C PHE A 52 -22.34 -9.26 11.03
N ILE A 53 -22.56 -10.50 10.56
CA ILE A 53 -23.65 -11.37 11.04
C ILE A 53 -23.53 -11.62 12.54
N PHE A 54 -22.35 -12.01 13.03
CA PHE A 54 -22.16 -12.35 14.44
C PHE A 54 -22.38 -11.13 15.36
N ARG A 55 -21.99 -9.94 14.91
CA ARG A 55 -22.27 -8.68 15.61
C ARG A 55 -23.75 -8.29 15.57
N ILE A 56 -24.44 -8.47 14.44
CA ILE A 56 -25.89 -8.27 14.36
C ILE A 56 -26.59 -9.19 15.35
N TYR A 57 -26.21 -10.47 15.41
CA TYR A 57 -26.87 -11.46 16.25
C TYR A 57 -26.68 -11.18 17.75
N SER A 58 -25.44 -10.90 18.16
CA SER A 58 -25.14 -10.51 19.55
C SER A 58 -25.83 -9.19 19.95
N PHE A 59 -25.95 -8.25 19.01
CA PHE A 59 -26.67 -7.01 19.26
C PHE A 59 -28.19 -7.20 19.35
N LEU A 60 -28.80 -8.01 18.48
CA LEU A 60 -30.23 -8.36 18.54
C LEU A 60 -30.61 -8.98 19.88
N ILE A 61 -29.74 -9.81 20.46
CA ILE A 61 -29.91 -10.36 21.82
C ILE A 61 -29.90 -9.24 22.88
N LEU A 62 -28.95 -8.30 22.76
CA LEU A 62 -28.82 -7.16 23.68
C LEU A 62 -30.05 -6.23 23.60
N ILE A 63 -30.54 -5.94 22.39
CA ILE A 63 -31.76 -5.15 22.16
C ILE A 63 -32.97 -5.83 22.77
N ARG A 64 -33.10 -7.16 22.60
CA ARG A 64 -34.21 -7.91 23.17
C ARG A 64 -34.21 -7.83 24.69
N TYR A 65 -33.02 -7.82 25.31
CA TYR A 65 -32.84 -7.57 26.74
C TYR A 65 -33.20 -6.13 27.13
N ILE A 66 -32.70 -5.11 26.42
CA ILE A 66 -32.95 -3.70 26.75
C ILE A 66 -34.43 -3.31 26.50
N TRP A 67 -35.05 -3.87 25.46
CA TRP A 67 -36.47 -3.67 25.13
C TRP A 67 -37.40 -4.24 26.21
N PHE A 68 -37.00 -5.35 26.85
CA PHE A 68 -37.69 -5.90 28.01
C PHE A 68 -37.71 -4.94 29.21
N PHE A 69 -36.65 -4.15 29.39
CA PHE A 69 -36.49 -3.29 30.57
C PHE A 69 -36.89 -1.81 30.40
N THR A 70 -36.82 -1.22 29.19
CA THR A 70 -36.83 0.26 29.05
C THR A 70 -37.97 0.86 28.21
N GLY A 71 -38.86 0.03 27.64
CA GLY A 71 -39.95 0.50 26.78
C GLY A 71 -39.50 0.98 25.38
N LYS A 72 -40.46 1.29 24.49
CA LYS A 72 -40.27 1.31 23.02
C LYS A 72 -39.41 2.45 22.44
N PHE A 73 -39.22 3.58 23.14
CA PHE A 73 -38.66 4.80 22.53
C PHE A 73 -37.15 4.98 22.70
N ILE A 74 -36.59 4.61 23.86
CA ILE A 74 -35.15 4.79 24.15
C ILE A 74 -34.29 3.84 23.31
N VAL A 75 -34.81 2.64 23.03
CA VAL A 75 -34.11 1.56 22.30
C VAL A 75 -33.72 1.96 20.86
N LYS A 76 -34.53 2.79 20.18
CA LYS A 76 -34.28 3.16 18.77
C LYS A 76 -33.00 3.98 18.58
N ASN A 77 -32.71 4.92 19.49
CA ASN A 77 -31.54 5.80 19.36
C ASN A 77 -30.24 5.06 19.71
N TYR A 78 -30.25 4.21 20.74
CA TYR A 78 -29.09 3.37 21.06
C TYR A 78 -28.82 2.30 20.00
N PHE A 79 -29.87 1.76 19.37
CA PHE A 79 -29.76 0.86 18.22
C PHE A 79 -28.95 1.51 17.10
N PHE A 80 -29.34 2.71 16.69
CA PHE A 80 -28.67 3.41 15.59
C PHE A 80 -27.22 3.75 15.92
N LEU A 81 -26.93 4.25 17.13
CA LEU A 81 -25.56 4.58 17.56
C LEU A 81 -24.64 3.35 17.63
N PHE A 82 -25.15 2.20 18.08
CA PHE A 82 -24.36 0.97 18.11
C PHE A 82 -24.02 0.48 16.69
N PHE A 83 -25.00 0.45 15.78
CA PHE A 83 -24.74 0.06 14.40
C PHE A 83 -23.75 1.00 13.73
N TYR A 84 -23.91 2.30 13.95
CA TYR A 84 -23.01 3.32 13.43
C TYR A 84 -21.57 3.13 13.93
N SER A 85 -21.38 2.96 15.25
CA SER A 85 -20.05 2.73 15.84
C SER A 85 -19.41 1.41 15.41
N SER A 86 -20.19 0.33 15.29
CA SER A 86 -19.72 -0.97 14.78
C SER A 86 -19.30 -0.88 13.31
N PHE A 87 -20.05 -0.15 12.50
CA PHE A 87 -19.77 0.07 11.09
C PHE A 87 -18.48 0.88 10.91
N ILE A 88 -18.31 1.99 11.64
CA ILE A 88 -17.07 2.78 11.64
C ILE A 88 -15.86 1.93 12.07
N SER A 89 -16.01 1.15 13.15
CA SER A 89 -14.98 0.23 13.63
C SER A 89 -14.55 -0.75 12.53
N SER A 90 -15.51 -1.28 11.77
CA SER A 90 -15.26 -2.21 10.68
C SER A 90 -14.53 -1.54 9.50
N ILE A 91 -14.97 -0.35 9.08
CA ILE A 91 -14.30 0.45 8.04
C ILE A 91 -12.85 0.73 8.43
N SER A 92 -12.62 1.17 9.67
CA SER A 92 -11.27 1.48 10.16
C SER A 92 -10.34 0.25 10.10
N SER A 93 -10.88 -0.95 10.34
CA SER A 93 -10.13 -2.20 10.27
C SER A 93 -9.77 -2.57 8.84
N ILE A 94 -10.72 -2.41 7.91
CA ILE A 94 -10.52 -2.62 6.48
C ILE A 94 -9.45 -1.67 5.94
N LEU A 95 -9.52 -0.38 6.31
CA LEU A 95 -8.52 0.61 5.94
C LEU A 95 -7.13 0.25 6.47
N LYS A 96 -7.01 -0.11 7.76
CA LYS A 96 -5.75 -0.55 8.36
C LYS A 96 -5.15 -1.75 7.61
N TYR A 97 -5.97 -2.73 7.25
CA TYR A 97 -5.52 -3.87 6.46
C TYR A 97 -5.08 -3.47 5.05
N SER A 98 -5.84 -2.59 4.39
CA SER A 98 -5.47 -2.08 3.06
C SER A 98 -4.16 -1.29 3.09
N LEU A 99 -3.88 -0.54 4.16
CA LEU A 99 -2.61 0.14 4.39
C LEU A 99 -1.48 -0.84 4.60
N PHE A 100 -1.72 -1.93 5.33
CA PHE A 100 -0.74 -3.00 5.50
C PHE A 100 -0.34 -3.61 4.15
N LEU A 101 -1.32 -3.89 3.28
CA LEU A 101 -1.06 -4.37 1.93
C LEU A 101 -0.26 -3.36 1.09
N LEU A 102 -0.63 -2.08 1.13
CA LEU A 102 0.11 -1.01 0.47
C LEU A 102 1.56 -0.94 0.97
N LYS A 103 1.79 -0.95 2.29
CA LYS A 103 3.14 -0.97 2.88
C LYS A 103 3.94 -2.16 2.38
N ARG A 104 3.32 -3.32 2.24
CA ARG A 104 3.96 -4.53 1.69
C ARG A 104 4.39 -4.34 0.23
N GLU A 105 3.54 -3.75 -0.60
CA GLU A 105 3.86 -3.44 -2.00
C GLU A 105 4.94 -2.37 -2.14
N LEU A 106 4.86 -1.29 -1.37
CA LEU A 106 5.92 -0.27 -1.34
C LEU A 106 7.25 -0.86 -0.87
N PHE A 107 7.22 -1.75 0.12
CA PHE A 107 8.42 -2.45 0.58
C PHE A 107 9.03 -3.33 -0.52
N SER A 108 8.23 -4.02 -1.33
CA SER A 108 8.75 -4.83 -2.43
C SER A 108 9.41 -3.97 -3.52
N ILE A 109 8.88 -2.77 -3.79
CA ILE A 109 9.54 -1.79 -4.67
C ILE A 109 10.93 -1.42 -4.14
N PHE A 110 11.06 -1.12 -2.85
CA PHE A 110 12.36 -0.83 -2.25
C PHE A 110 13.32 -2.02 -2.28
N LEU A 111 12.84 -3.27 -2.22
CA LEU A 111 13.70 -4.45 -2.36
C LEU A 111 14.21 -4.63 -3.80
N LEU A 112 13.34 -4.43 -4.79
CA LEU A 112 13.67 -4.59 -6.21
C LEU A 112 14.54 -3.44 -6.76
N SER A 113 14.53 -2.30 -6.08
CA SER A 113 15.22 -1.07 -6.45
C SER A 113 16.73 -1.22 -6.74
N SER A 114 17.40 -2.26 -6.26
CA SER A 114 18.85 -2.47 -6.45
C SER A 114 19.29 -2.59 -7.90
N ARG A 115 18.35 -2.85 -8.80
CA ARG A 115 18.59 -3.02 -10.24
C ARG A 115 18.05 -1.87 -11.08
N TYR A 116 17.48 -0.84 -10.45
CA TYR A 116 16.74 0.22 -11.15
C TYR A 116 17.21 1.61 -10.71
N THR A 117 16.92 2.60 -11.55
CA THR A 117 17.22 4.00 -11.24
C THR A 117 16.26 4.53 -10.17
N LEU A 118 16.69 5.57 -9.44
CA LEU A 118 15.85 6.25 -8.46
C LEU A 118 14.56 6.80 -9.10
N GLN A 119 14.66 7.34 -10.32
CA GLN A 119 13.49 7.78 -11.09
C GLN A 119 12.44 6.67 -11.26
N TRP A 120 12.88 5.45 -11.55
CA TRP A 120 11.98 4.30 -11.66
C TRP A 120 11.30 4.01 -10.32
N VAL A 121 12.06 4.01 -9.22
CA VAL A 121 11.54 3.79 -7.86
C VAL A 121 10.47 4.83 -7.52
N ILE A 122 10.75 6.11 -7.77
CA ILE A 122 9.80 7.21 -7.52
C ILE A 122 8.52 7.02 -8.33
N LYS A 123 8.62 6.70 -9.63
CA LYS A 123 7.46 6.45 -10.49
C LYS A 123 6.60 5.29 -9.98
N GLN A 124 7.21 4.19 -9.56
CA GLN A 124 6.48 3.04 -9.02
C GLN A 124 5.76 3.38 -7.71
N ILE A 125 6.44 4.10 -6.80
CA ILE A 125 5.83 4.53 -5.54
C ILE A 125 4.65 5.48 -5.81
N ASN A 126 4.83 6.48 -6.68
CA ASN A 126 3.76 7.42 -7.05
C ASN A 126 2.55 6.69 -7.63
N PHE A 127 2.77 5.70 -8.51
CA PHE A 127 1.71 4.90 -9.10
C PHE A 127 0.94 4.07 -8.05
N CYS A 128 1.64 3.38 -7.15
CA CYS A 128 1.01 2.61 -6.07
C CYS A 128 0.19 3.50 -5.14
N LEU A 129 0.75 4.65 -4.72
CA LEU A 129 0.06 5.61 -3.88
C LEU A 129 -1.19 6.18 -4.58
N TYR A 130 -1.06 6.61 -5.84
CA TYR A 130 -2.18 7.12 -6.63
C TYR A 130 -3.35 6.14 -6.67
N TYR A 131 -3.06 4.90 -7.06
CA TYR A 131 -4.09 3.88 -7.23
C TYR A 131 -4.77 3.54 -5.90
N TRP A 132 -3.98 3.48 -4.83
CA TRP A 132 -4.51 3.22 -3.49
C TRP A 132 -5.42 4.36 -3.03
N ILE A 133 -4.97 5.61 -3.15
CA ILE A 133 -5.75 6.78 -2.73
C ILE A 133 -7.04 6.88 -3.53
N LYS A 134 -6.98 6.76 -4.86
CA LYS A 134 -8.16 6.77 -5.73
C LYS A 134 -9.16 5.67 -5.37
N LYS A 135 -8.68 4.47 -5.00
CA LYS A 135 -9.56 3.37 -4.59
C LYS A 135 -10.31 3.66 -3.29
N TRP A 136 -9.68 4.37 -2.35
CA TRP A 136 -10.22 4.61 -1.02
C TRP A 136 -10.77 6.02 -0.82
N GLU A 137 -10.76 6.85 -1.86
CA GLU A 137 -11.13 8.27 -1.82
C GLU A 137 -12.51 8.51 -1.19
N ASN A 138 -13.52 7.74 -1.58
CA ASN A 138 -14.87 7.84 -1.02
C ASN A 138 -14.92 7.57 0.49
N ILE A 139 -14.07 6.65 0.98
CA ILE A 139 -14.00 6.30 2.40
C ILE A 139 -13.20 7.36 3.16
N PHE A 140 -12.22 7.99 2.50
CA PHE A 140 -11.47 9.10 3.06
C PHE A 140 -12.36 10.29 3.45
N PHE A 141 -13.42 10.54 2.68
CA PHE A 141 -14.41 11.60 2.95
C PHE A 141 -15.31 11.32 4.17
N PHE A 142 -15.52 10.06 4.56
CA PHE A 142 -16.47 9.73 5.64
C PHE A 142 -15.96 10.06 7.05
N ASP A 143 -14.66 9.95 7.32
CA ASP A 143 -14.08 10.27 8.64
C ASP A 143 -12.68 10.88 8.50
N GLN A 144 -12.65 12.19 8.26
CA GLN A 144 -11.41 12.93 8.02
C GLN A 144 -10.39 12.76 9.17
N SER A 145 -10.85 12.66 10.43
CA SER A 145 -9.97 12.68 11.61
C SER A 145 -9.14 11.41 11.77
N ILE A 146 -9.77 10.24 11.66
CA ILE A 146 -9.09 8.93 11.75
C ILE A 146 -8.17 8.76 10.54
N ASN A 147 -8.63 9.22 9.39
CA ASN A 147 -7.93 9.08 8.13
C ASN A 147 -6.65 9.91 8.05
N LEU A 148 -6.64 11.12 8.60
CA LEU A 148 -5.43 11.96 8.70
C LEU A 148 -4.33 11.24 9.49
N ARG A 149 -4.65 10.68 10.67
CA ARG A 149 -3.67 9.94 11.49
C ARG A 149 -3.11 8.71 10.77
N LEU A 150 -3.96 8.00 10.03
CA LEU A 150 -3.52 6.83 9.25
C LEU A 150 -2.57 7.23 8.11
N TYR A 151 -2.87 8.35 7.44
CA TYR A 151 -2.05 8.88 6.37
C TYR A 151 -0.70 9.42 6.89
N GLU A 152 -0.68 10.18 7.99
CA GLU A 152 0.54 10.63 8.66
C GLU A 152 1.45 9.46 9.06
N ASN A 153 0.86 8.38 9.58
CA ASN A 153 1.61 7.16 9.92
C ASN A 153 2.17 6.44 8.69
N LEU A 154 1.49 6.54 7.54
CA LEU A 154 2.01 6.02 6.27
C LEU A 154 3.16 6.90 5.77
N GLU A 155 3.00 8.23 5.77
CA GLU A 155 4.04 9.18 5.33
C GLU A 155 5.31 9.02 6.17
N ARG A 156 5.20 8.97 7.50
CA ARG A 156 6.33 8.74 8.40
C ARG A 156 7.05 7.43 8.10
N TRP A 157 6.29 6.34 7.96
CA TRP A 157 6.86 5.03 7.63
C TRP A 157 7.57 5.05 6.27
N LEU A 158 6.99 5.74 5.28
CA LEU A 158 7.56 5.85 3.94
C LEU A 158 8.84 6.69 3.96
N PHE A 159 8.85 7.79 4.70
CA PHE A 159 10.04 8.63 4.92
C PHE A 159 11.19 7.84 5.53
N GLU A 160 10.93 7.02 6.55
CA GLU A 160 11.96 6.14 7.14
C GLU A 160 12.53 5.16 6.10
N LYS A 161 11.69 4.62 5.21
CA LYS A 161 12.15 3.73 4.12
C LYS A 161 12.98 4.46 3.08
N GLN A 162 12.61 5.70 2.73
CA GLN A 162 13.39 6.55 1.83
C GLN A 162 14.78 6.86 2.42
N CYS A 163 14.84 7.25 3.69
CA CYS A 163 16.10 7.48 4.40
C CYS A 163 16.99 6.23 4.41
N ARG A 164 16.43 5.06 4.72
CA ARG A 164 17.16 3.78 4.67
C ARG A 164 17.64 3.45 3.26
N TYR A 165 16.80 3.67 2.25
CA TYR A 165 17.15 3.48 0.85
C TYR A 165 18.36 4.35 0.47
N ILE A 166 18.31 5.66 0.72
CA ILE A 166 19.41 6.58 0.41
C ILE A 166 20.70 6.18 1.13
N ASN A 167 20.60 5.87 2.43
CA ASN A 167 21.77 5.48 3.22
C ASN A 167 22.43 4.21 2.70
N LYS A 168 21.64 3.25 2.19
CA LYS A 168 22.16 2.01 1.61
C LYS A 168 23.00 2.25 0.35
N TYR A 169 22.57 3.14 -0.55
CA TYR A 169 23.30 3.38 -1.81
C TYR A 169 24.38 4.46 -1.71
N ASN A 170 24.32 5.33 -0.70
CA ASN A 170 25.24 6.46 -0.53
C ASN A 170 25.96 6.43 0.82
N ILE A 171 26.52 5.29 1.22
CA ILE A 171 27.10 5.06 2.55
C ILE A 171 28.19 6.10 2.88
N GLN A 172 29.06 6.41 1.93
CA GLN A 172 30.20 7.32 2.11
C GLN A 172 29.84 8.81 2.04
N ARG A 173 28.60 9.16 1.67
CA ARG A 173 28.17 10.56 1.53
C ARG A 173 27.64 11.10 2.85
N SER A 174 27.95 12.35 3.14
CA SER A 174 27.47 13.05 4.32
C SER A 174 25.94 13.20 4.30
N LEU A 175 25.34 13.36 5.48
CA LEU A 175 23.90 13.57 5.62
C LEU A 175 23.44 14.82 4.84
N LEU A 176 24.19 15.92 4.94
CA LEU A 176 23.89 17.16 4.21
C LEU A 176 23.90 16.97 2.69
N TRP A 177 24.85 16.19 2.17
CA TRP A 177 24.87 15.85 0.74
C TRP A 177 23.63 15.03 0.36
N LYS A 178 23.27 14.02 1.15
CA LYS A 178 22.08 13.19 0.91
C LYS A 178 20.79 14.01 0.93
N ILE A 179 20.66 14.94 1.88
CA ILE A 179 19.52 15.85 1.95
C ILE A 179 19.48 16.69 0.69
N ARG A 180 20.54 17.43 0.38
CA ARG A 180 20.58 18.31 -0.80
C ARG A 180 20.23 17.60 -2.13
N TYR A 181 20.63 16.35 -2.30
CA TYR A 181 20.42 15.61 -3.54
C TYR A 181 19.08 14.87 -3.61
N TYR A 182 18.54 14.40 -2.48
CA TYR A 182 17.36 13.54 -2.44
C TYR A 182 16.15 14.07 -1.68
N PHE A 183 16.33 15.14 -0.91
CA PHE A 183 15.27 15.82 -0.16
C PHE A 183 15.35 17.32 -0.39
N GLY A 184 14.43 17.84 -1.19
CA GLY A 184 14.42 19.25 -1.54
C GLY A 184 13.05 19.75 -1.97
N PRO A 185 12.95 21.05 -2.28
CA PRO A 185 11.74 21.67 -2.81
C PRO A 185 11.57 21.30 -4.29
N PHE A 186 11.39 20.01 -4.59
CA PHE A 186 11.26 19.53 -5.96
C PHE A 186 9.91 19.83 -6.59
N ASP A 187 8.87 20.03 -5.77
CA ASP A 187 7.54 20.39 -6.27
C ASP A 187 7.39 21.92 -6.30
N PRO A 188 7.32 22.55 -7.48
CA PRO A 188 7.20 24.00 -7.60
C PRO A 188 5.88 24.53 -7.02
N TYR A 189 4.88 23.67 -6.84
CA TYR A 189 3.56 24.05 -6.32
C TYR A 189 3.42 23.86 -4.81
N SER A 190 4.49 23.46 -4.11
CA SER A 190 4.43 23.22 -2.68
C SER A 190 5.54 23.89 -1.90
N GLN A 191 5.20 24.38 -0.71
CA GLN A 191 6.15 24.94 0.25
C GLN A 191 6.92 23.86 1.03
N ASP A 192 6.68 22.57 0.75
CA ASP A 192 7.31 21.46 1.46
C ASP A 192 8.74 21.25 0.95
N PHE A 193 9.72 21.56 1.80
CA PHE A 193 11.15 21.41 1.49
C PHE A 193 11.65 19.96 1.55
N TRP A 194 10.93 19.06 2.22
CA TRP A 194 11.39 17.69 2.50
C TRP A 194 10.76 16.66 1.57
N ARG A 195 10.71 16.95 0.27
CA ARG A 195 10.19 15.97 -0.71
C ARG A 195 11.28 15.04 -1.18
N PHE A 196 11.00 13.75 -1.09
CA PHE A 196 11.87 12.73 -1.65
C PHE A 196 11.87 12.82 -3.17
N GLY A 197 13.05 12.89 -3.76
CA GLY A 197 13.20 13.03 -5.21
C GLY A 197 14.63 12.84 -5.64
N ASP A 198 14.89 13.21 -6.89
CA ASP A 198 16.20 13.18 -7.51
C ASP A 198 16.49 14.56 -8.12
N CYS A 199 17.47 15.27 -7.56
CA CYS A 199 17.81 16.61 -8.02
C CYS A 199 18.25 16.65 -9.49
N ASN A 200 18.80 15.55 -10.02
CA ASN A 200 19.32 15.52 -11.38
C ASN A 200 18.22 15.32 -12.41
N SER A 201 17.26 14.44 -12.13
CA SER A 201 16.17 14.13 -13.05
C SER A 201 14.90 14.93 -12.80
N SER A 202 14.92 15.83 -11.80
CA SER A 202 13.78 16.61 -11.29
C SER A 202 12.53 15.76 -11.01
N THR A 203 12.70 14.45 -10.78
CA THR A 203 11.60 13.56 -10.45
C THR A 203 11.43 13.46 -8.94
N TYR A 204 10.19 13.51 -8.48
CA TYR A 204 9.89 13.55 -7.06
C TYR A 204 8.64 12.76 -6.70
N LEU A 205 8.57 12.40 -5.42
CA LEU A 205 7.43 11.74 -4.83
C LEU A 205 6.30 12.75 -4.65
N ILE A 206 5.14 12.44 -5.23
CA ILE A 206 3.96 13.28 -5.14
C ILE A 206 3.38 13.13 -3.74
N LYS A 207 3.23 14.26 -3.05
CA LYS A 207 2.50 14.30 -1.78
C LYS A 207 1.02 14.48 -2.09
N TYR A 208 0.23 13.45 -1.79
CA TYR A 208 -1.21 13.53 -2.00
C TYR A 208 -1.84 14.23 -0.80
N LYS A 209 -2.43 15.40 -1.05
CA LYS A 209 -3.29 16.04 -0.05
C LYS A 209 -4.65 15.35 -0.12
N ILE A 210 -5.04 14.69 0.97
CA ILE A 210 -6.45 14.33 1.16
C ILE A 210 -7.17 15.67 1.32
N ILE A 211 -7.98 16.04 0.33
CA ILE A 211 -8.64 17.35 0.25
C ILE A 211 -9.48 17.53 1.52
N LYS A 212 -9.20 18.60 2.28
CA LYS A 212 -10.15 19.15 3.23
C LYS A 212 -11.19 19.88 2.39
N VAL A 213 -12.35 19.26 2.16
CA VAL A 213 -13.56 20.00 1.76
C VAL A 213 -14.13 20.63 3.02
#